data_AF-A0AAE0TSP7-F1
#
_entry.id   AF-A0AAE0TSP7-F1
#
_cell.length_a   1.000
_cell.length_b   1.000
_cell.length_c   1.000
_cell.angle_alpha   90.00
_cell.angle_beta   90.00
_cell.angle_gamma   90.00
#
_symmetry.space_group_name_H-M   'P 1'
#
loop_
_entity.id
_entity.type
_entity.pdbx_description
1 polymer ?
#
loop_
_entity_poly.entity_id
_entity_poly.type
_entity_poly.pdbx_seq_one_letter_code
_entity_poly.pdbx_strand_id
1 'polypeptide(L)'
;MVKNDETVIEYVPQPPTYHLSMTSIDISIREFNDIVNMSAKELQDWLGKEESAGAGWDKDDGSGETIGHESGRKIIEILEKNPKKDPSKYDEEDIQHMRRVVAYCKRHLAQEGKAKQDPESKSARSLRNWGHDPQKT
;
A
#
# COMPACT_ATOMS: atom_id res chain seq x y z
N MET A 1 21.66 -69.24 10.17
CA MET A 1 21.56 -68.58 8.84
C MET A 1 20.54 -67.48 8.95
N VAL A 2 20.97 -66.23 9.08
CA VAL A 2 20.10 -65.04 9.02
C VAL A 2 20.55 -64.29 7.78
N LYS A 3 19.65 -64.18 6.79
CA LYS A 3 19.89 -63.41 5.57
C LYS A 3 19.56 -61.96 5.88
N ASN A 4 20.56 -61.09 5.85
CA ASN A 4 20.34 -59.65 5.90
C ASN A 4 20.06 -59.18 4.47
N ASP A 5 18.83 -58.72 4.24
CA ASP A 5 18.44 -58.00 3.03
C ASP A 5 18.81 -56.52 3.27
N GLU A 6 19.95 -56.11 2.72
CA GLU A 6 20.37 -54.70 2.74
C GLU A 6 19.64 -53.97 1.61
N THR A 7 18.51 -53.36 1.94
CA THR A 7 17.81 -52.44 1.04
C THR A 7 18.68 -51.20 0.82
N VAL A 8 19.28 -51.09 -0.36
CA VAL A 8 20.00 -49.89 -0.80
C VAL A 8 18.95 -48.79 -1.04
N ILE A 9 18.90 -47.81 -0.14
CA ILE A 9 18.04 -46.64 -0.28
C ILE A 9 18.73 -45.69 -1.26
N GLU A 10 18.22 -45.59 -2.49
CA GLU A 10 18.70 -44.61 -3.46
C GLU A 10 18.42 -43.19 -2.95
N TYR A 11 19.48 -42.40 -2.76
CA TYR A 11 19.37 -40.98 -2.45
C TYR A 11 18.89 -40.25 -3.70
N VAL A 12 17.59 -39.92 -3.72
CA VAL A 12 17.02 -39.01 -4.73
C VAL A 12 17.25 -37.57 -4.24
N PRO A 13 18.14 -36.77 -4.87
CA PRO A 13 18.32 -35.39 -4.46
C PRO A 13 16.99 -34.63 -4.64
N GLN A 14 16.49 -34.05 -3.56
CA GLN A 14 15.34 -33.16 -3.62
C GLN A 14 15.68 -31.97 -4.52
N PRO A 15 14.77 -31.53 -5.41
CA PRO A 15 15.01 -30.34 -6.23
C PRO A 15 15.25 -29.13 -5.31
N PRO A 16 16.11 -28.18 -5.72
CA PRO A 16 16.35 -26.99 -4.92
C PRO A 16 15.03 -26.29 -4.64
N THR A 17 14.71 -26.07 -3.37
CA THR A 17 13.58 -25.24 -2.96
C THR A 17 13.90 -23.81 -3.41
N TYR A 18 13.28 -23.36 -4.50
CA TYR A 18 13.29 -21.96 -4.88
C TYR A 18 12.45 -21.18 -3.87
N HIS A 19 13.08 -20.69 -2.80
CA HIS A 19 12.50 -19.62 -2.02
C HIS A 19 12.52 -18.38 -2.91
N LEU A 20 11.39 -18.09 -3.57
CA LEU A 20 11.15 -16.81 -4.22
C LEU A 20 11.27 -15.73 -3.14
N SER A 21 12.45 -15.16 -2.96
CA SER A 21 12.63 -14.00 -2.09
C SER A 21 11.90 -12.85 -2.76
N MET A 22 10.71 -12.54 -2.24
CA MET A 22 9.97 -11.34 -2.65
C MET A 22 10.90 -10.14 -2.50
N THR A 23 11.07 -9.38 -3.58
CA THR A 23 11.92 -8.20 -3.53
C THR A 23 11.27 -7.11 -2.68
N SER A 24 12.06 -6.15 -2.20
CA SER A 24 11.51 -4.97 -1.51
C SER A 24 10.49 -4.20 -2.37
N ILE A 25 10.59 -4.30 -3.71
CA ILE A 25 9.63 -3.72 -4.66
C ILE A 25 8.31 -4.49 -4.60
N ASP A 26 8.35 -5.83 -4.70
CA ASP A 26 7.15 -6.68 -4.64
C ASP A 26 6.39 -6.48 -3.31
N ILE A 27 7.14 -6.36 -2.20
CA ILE A 27 6.57 -6.05 -0.89
C ILE A 27 5.86 -4.69 -0.92
N SER A 28 6.49 -3.66 -1.49
CA SER A 28 5.92 -2.30 -1.54
C SER A 28 4.62 -2.28 -2.36
N ILE A 29 4.60 -2.95 -3.51
CA ILE A 29 3.42 -3.04 -4.38
C ILE A 29 2.28 -3.76 -3.67
N ARG A 30 2.57 -4.90 -3.04
CA ARG A 30 1.57 -5.66 -2.29
C ARG A 30 1.00 -4.82 -1.15
N GLU A 31 1.84 -4.24 -0.32
CA GLU A 31 1.40 -3.45 0.83
C GLU A 31 0.63 -2.21 0.43
N PHE A 32 1.00 -1.56 -0.68
CA PHE A 32 0.22 -0.45 -1.24
C PHE A 32 -1.17 -0.90 -1.65
N ASN A 33 -1.27 -2.01 -2.36
CA ASN A 33 -2.54 -2.55 -2.83
C ASN A 33 -3.44 -3.09 -1.71
N ASP A 34 -2.84 -3.44 -0.56
CA ASP A 34 -3.55 -3.84 0.66
C ASP A 34 -4.03 -2.61 1.46
N ILE A 35 -3.22 -1.56 1.55
CA ILE A 35 -3.52 -0.40 2.40
C ILE A 35 -4.40 0.65 1.72
N VAL A 36 -4.30 0.81 0.39
CA VAL A 36 -5.18 1.70 -0.38
C VAL A 36 -6.47 0.96 -0.69
N ASN A 37 -7.53 1.31 0.05
CA ASN A 37 -8.84 0.64 -0.01
C ASN A 37 -9.94 1.52 -0.65
N MET A 38 -9.58 2.73 -1.11
CA MET A 38 -10.44 3.57 -1.93
C MET A 38 -10.13 3.34 -3.42
N SER A 39 -11.18 3.25 -4.24
CA SER A 39 -11.01 3.27 -5.69
C SER A 39 -10.57 4.66 -6.18
N ALA A 40 -10.03 4.74 -7.40
CA ALA A 40 -9.67 6.01 -8.03
C ALA A 40 -10.83 7.01 -8.02
N LYS A 41 -12.04 6.53 -8.37
CA LYS A 41 -13.25 7.37 -8.40
C LYS A 41 -13.64 7.88 -7.01
N GLU A 42 -13.61 7.02 -6.00
CA GLU A 42 -13.95 7.41 -4.62
C GLU A 42 -12.94 8.41 -4.05
N LEU A 43 -11.65 8.22 -4.38
CA LEU A 43 -10.60 9.13 -3.97
C LEU A 43 -10.74 10.47 -4.69
N GLN A 44 -11.05 10.47 -5.99
CA GLN A 44 -11.32 11.69 -6.75
C GLN A 44 -12.51 12.47 -6.16
N ASP A 45 -13.61 11.78 -5.85
CA ASP A 45 -14.79 12.40 -5.23
C ASP A 45 -14.49 12.95 -3.82
N TRP A 46 -13.56 12.32 -3.11
CA TRP A 46 -13.11 12.79 -1.80
C TRP A 46 -12.23 14.04 -1.91
N LEU A 47 -11.23 14.04 -2.80
CA LEU A 47 -10.32 15.17 -2.99
C LEU A 47 -11.04 16.41 -3.56
N GLY A 48 -12.20 16.24 -4.19
CA GLY A 48 -13.04 17.35 -4.63
C GLY A 48 -13.74 18.11 -3.49
N LYS A 49 -13.61 17.69 -2.24
CA LYS A 49 -14.30 18.29 -1.09
C LYS A 49 -13.41 19.25 -0.32
N GLU A 50 -13.99 20.31 0.24
CA GLU A 50 -13.26 21.30 1.04
C GLU A 50 -12.57 20.67 2.27
N GLU A 51 -13.19 19.66 2.87
CA GLU A 51 -12.67 18.95 4.04
C GLU A 51 -11.36 18.18 3.73
N SER A 52 -11.11 17.87 2.46
CA SER A 52 -9.91 17.19 2.01
C SER A 52 -8.72 18.15 1.86
N ALA A 53 -8.96 19.37 1.36
CA ALA A 53 -7.91 20.33 1.02
C ALA A 53 -7.01 20.70 2.22
N GLY A 54 -7.60 20.90 3.40
CA GLY A 54 -6.89 21.34 4.62
C GLY A 54 -6.47 20.23 5.58
N ALA A 55 -6.64 18.96 5.22
CA ALA A 55 -6.35 17.84 6.13
C ALA A 55 -4.91 17.31 6.00
N GLY A 56 -4.00 17.83 6.82
CA GLY A 56 -2.64 17.30 6.95
C GLY A 56 -1.60 18.40 7.16
N TRP A 57 -0.40 18.14 6.63
CA TRP A 57 0.70 19.10 6.64
C TRP A 57 0.67 19.90 5.36
N ASP A 58 0.70 21.23 5.49
CA ASP A 58 0.80 22.14 4.36
C ASP A 58 2.13 21.96 3.64
N LYS A 59 2.12 22.25 2.35
CA LYS A 59 3.35 22.36 1.56
C LYS A 59 3.97 23.75 1.77
N ASP A 60 5.29 23.76 1.86
CA ASP A 60 6.09 25.00 1.95
C ASP A 60 6.25 25.73 0.60
N ASP A 61 5.37 25.48 -0.38
CA ASP A 61 5.43 26.07 -1.73
C ASP A 61 4.43 27.22 -1.94
N GLY A 62 3.68 27.60 -0.91
CA GLY A 62 2.72 28.71 -0.96
C GLY A 62 1.43 28.39 -1.72
N SER A 63 1.21 27.15 -2.16
CA SER A 63 -0.01 26.72 -2.85
C SER A 63 -1.23 26.61 -1.93
N GLY A 64 -1.02 26.54 -0.61
CA GLY A 64 -2.08 26.25 0.37
C GLY A 64 -2.59 24.80 0.34
N GLU A 65 -1.91 23.93 -0.42
CA GLU A 65 -2.23 22.52 -0.52
C GLU A 65 -1.45 21.69 0.51
N THR A 66 -2.09 20.64 1.04
CA THR A 66 -1.41 19.69 1.91
C THR A 66 -0.68 18.59 1.13
N ILE A 67 0.41 18.08 1.70
CA ILE A 67 1.19 16.95 1.17
C ILE A 67 0.30 15.72 0.92
N GLY A 68 -0.69 15.49 1.79
CA GLY A 68 -1.63 14.39 1.63
C GLY A 68 -2.54 14.58 0.42
N HIS A 69 -3.03 15.79 0.18
CA HIS A 69 -3.89 16.08 -0.96
C HIS A 69 -3.17 15.89 -2.30
N GLU A 70 -1.91 16.33 -2.40
CA GLU A 70 -1.05 16.04 -3.56
C GLU A 70 -0.83 14.53 -3.73
N SER A 71 -0.54 13.84 -2.63
CA SER A 71 -0.35 12.39 -2.62
C SER A 71 -1.57 11.65 -3.15
N GLY A 72 -2.78 12.08 -2.78
CA GLY A 72 -4.04 11.52 -3.25
C GLY A 72 -4.19 11.59 -4.77
N ARG A 73 -3.80 12.71 -5.40
CA ARG A 73 -3.83 12.81 -6.87
C ARG A 73 -2.89 11.82 -7.54
N LYS A 74 -1.67 11.67 -7.03
CA LYS A 74 -0.72 10.67 -7.51
C LYS A 74 -1.25 9.24 -7.34
N ILE A 75 -1.96 8.95 -6.25
CA ILE A 75 -2.61 7.64 -6.07
C ILE A 75 -3.69 7.42 -7.14
N ILE A 76 -4.51 8.43 -7.46
CA ILE A 76 -5.49 8.34 -8.55
C ILE A 76 -4.80 7.98 -9.87
N GLU A 77 -3.73 8.71 -10.22
CA GLU A 77 -2.95 8.45 -11.44
C GLU A 77 -2.41 7.01 -11.50
N ILE A 78 -1.85 6.51 -10.39
CA ILE A 78 -1.35 5.12 -10.29
C ILE A 78 -2.48 4.11 -10.49
N LEU A 79 -3.64 4.32 -9.85
CA LEU A 79 -4.80 3.41 -9.93
C LEU A 79 -5.42 3.41 -11.32
N GLU A 80 -5.50 4.57 -11.99
CA GLU A 80 -6.02 4.71 -13.35
C GLU A 80 -5.04 4.16 -14.40
N LYS A 81 -3.73 4.38 -14.21
CA LYS A 81 -2.67 3.85 -15.08
C LYS A 81 -2.65 2.33 -15.08
N ASN A 82 -2.89 1.70 -13.92
CA ASN A 82 -2.77 0.25 -13.75
C ASN A 82 -3.92 -0.38 -12.93
N PRO A 83 -5.15 -0.41 -13.47
CA PRO A 83 -6.33 -0.90 -12.73
C PRO A 83 -6.28 -2.39 -12.42
N LYS A 84 -5.47 -3.16 -13.15
CA LYS A 84 -5.26 -4.60 -12.94
C LYS A 84 -4.13 -4.91 -11.95
N LYS A 85 -3.46 -3.88 -11.42
CA LYS A 85 -2.37 -4.00 -10.43
C LYS A 85 -1.22 -4.90 -10.91
N ASP A 86 -0.91 -4.84 -12.20
CA ASP A 86 0.18 -5.61 -12.82
C ASP A 86 1.54 -5.03 -12.38
N PRO A 87 2.36 -5.77 -11.61
CA PRO A 87 3.62 -5.25 -11.08
C PRO A 87 4.58 -4.71 -12.16
N SER A 88 4.53 -5.24 -13.38
CA SER A 88 5.42 -4.88 -14.47
C SER A 88 5.12 -3.50 -15.10
N LYS A 89 3.98 -2.89 -14.76
CA LYS A 89 3.53 -1.61 -15.32
C LYS A 89 3.81 -0.41 -14.43
N TYR A 90 4.42 -0.64 -13.27
CA TYR A 90 4.83 0.44 -12.39
C TYR A 90 6.23 0.90 -12.75
N ASP A 91 6.41 2.21 -12.84
CA ASP A 91 7.72 2.82 -12.96
C ASP A 91 8.32 3.09 -11.57
N GLU A 92 9.59 3.49 -11.53
CA GLU A 92 10.29 3.72 -10.26
C GLU A 92 9.66 4.86 -9.44
N GLU A 93 9.06 5.86 -10.08
CA GLU A 93 8.38 6.96 -9.40
C GLU A 93 7.10 6.48 -8.69
N ASP A 94 6.33 5.60 -9.34
CA ASP A 94 5.18 4.93 -8.72
C ASP A 94 5.62 4.17 -7.48
N ILE A 95 6.67 3.34 -7.59
CA ILE A 95 7.14 2.50 -6.48
C ILE A 95 7.62 3.35 -5.30
N GLN A 96 8.33 4.45 -5.57
CA GLN A 96 8.74 5.38 -4.53
C GLN A 96 7.54 6.04 -3.83
N HIS A 97 6.53 6.46 -4.60
CA HIS A 97 5.32 7.03 -4.04
C HIS A 97 4.53 6.00 -3.22
N MET A 98 4.38 4.78 -3.73
CA MET A 98 3.73 3.67 -3.02
C MET A 98 4.37 3.40 -1.65
N ARG A 99 5.71 3.37 -1.58
CA ARG A 99 6.43 3.23 -0.30
C ARG A 99 6.09 4.34 0.68
N ARG A 100 6.01 5.58 0.19
CA ARG A 100 5.63 6.75 1.02
C ARG A 100 4.21 6.62 1.55
N VAL A 101 3.27 6.20 0.70
CA VAL A 101 1.87 5.96 1.07
C VAL A 101 1.77 4.89 2.15
N VAL A 102 2.39 3.74 1.94
CA VAL A 102 2.40 2.63 2.91
C VAL A 102 2.98 3.08 4.25
N ALA A 103 4.13 3.74 4.24
CA ALA A 103 4.78 4.23 5.47
C ALA A 103 3.91 5.25 6.21
N TYR A 104 3.26 6.16 5.49
CA TYR A 104 2.37 7.16 6.08
C TYR A 104 1.15 6.50 6.74
N CYS A 105 0.42 5.67 5.99
CA CYS A 105 -0.80 5.03 6.47
C CYS A 105 -0.53 4.09 7.64
N LYS A 106 0.51 3.24 7.58
CA LYS A 106 0.87 2.34 8.70
C LYS A 106 1.20 3.11 9.98
N ARG A 107 2.00 4.19 9.87
CA ARG A 107 2.35 5.01 11.03
C ARG A 107 1.13 5.69 11.63
N HIS A 108 0.26 6.26 10.80
CA HIS A 108 -0.94 6.95 11.28
C HIS A 108 -1.93 5.95 11.89
N LEU A 109 -2.19 4.81 11.25
CA LEU A 109 -3.06 3.77 11.80
C LEU A 109 -2.55 3.22 13.15
N ALA A 110 -1.23 3.11 13.34
CA ALA A 110 -0.65 2.67 14.60
C ALA A 110 -0.74 3.74 15.72
N GLN A 111 -0.63 5.03 15.36
CA GLN A 111 -0.72 6.15 16.30
C GLN A 111 -2.17 6.49 16.67
N GLU A 112 -3.09 6.29 15.72
CA GLU A 112 -4.47 6.74 15.80
C GLU A 112 -5.42 5.57 16.03
N GLY A 113 -5.44 5.03 17.25
CA GLY A 113 -6.50 4.09 17.67
C GLY A 113 -7.92 4.70 17.56
N LYS A 114 -8.02 6.04 17.41
CA LYS A 114 -9.27 6.82 17.30
C LYS A 114 -9.72 7.12 15.87
N ALA A 115 -8.91 6.93 14.83
CA ALA A 115 -9.34 7.21 13.45
C ALA A 115 -10.54 6.35 13.01
N LYS A 116 -10.71 5.17 13.63
CA LYS A 116 -11.91 4.33 13.45
C LYS A 116 -13.14 4.85 14.18
N GLN A 117 -12.97 5.65 15.23
CA GLN A 117 -14.06 6.09 16.11
C GLN A 117 -14.75 7.37 15.63
N ASP A 118 -14.01 8.25 14.93
CA ASP A 118 -14.54 9.51 14.39
C ASP A 118 -14.14 9.69 12.92
N PRO A 119 -15.08 9.48 11.97
CA PRO A 119 -14.83 9.65 10.53
C PRO A 119 -14.56 11.10 10.13
N GLU A 120 -14.92 12.07 10.97
CA GLU A 120 -14.72 13.50 10.73
C GLU A 120 -13.41 14.03 11.36
N SER A 121 -12.68 13.18 12.07
CA SER A 121 -11.40 13.54 12.66
C SER A 121 -10.38 13.97 11.61
N LYS A 122 -9.47 14.87 11.99
CA LYS A 122 -8.37 15.31 11.09
C LYS A 122 -7.56 14.14 10.53
N SER A 123 -7.39 13.08 11.32
CA SER A 123 -6.71 11.87 10.89
C SER A 123 -7.50 11.04 9.91
N ALA A 124 -8.79 10.79 10.15
CA ALA A 124 -9.62 10.07 9.19
C ALA A 124 -9.64 10.80 7.84
N ARG A 125 -9.76 12.12 7.85
CA ARG A 125 -9.66 12.96 6.64
C ARG A 125 -8.29 12.86 5.97
N SER A 126 -7.21 12.88 6.75
CA SER A 126 -5.86 12.76 6.20
C SER A 126 -5.61 11.36 5.63
N LEU A 127 -5.97 10.28 6.32
CA LEU A 127 -5.86 8.91 5.81
C LEU A 127 -6.59 8.75 4.46
N ARG A 128 -7.77 9.37 4.31
CA ARG A 128 -8.51 9.37 3.03
C ARG A 128 -7.78 10.15 1.94
N ASN A 129 -7.09 11.25 2.27
CA ASN A 129 -6.19 11.91 1.31
C ASN A 129 -5.07 10.97 0.82
N TRP A 130 -4.67 10.00 1.64
CA TRP A 130 -3.68 8.97 1.31
C TRP A 130 -4.32 7.67 0.78
N GLY A 131 -5.58 7.70 0.36
CA GLY A 131 -6.29 6.58 -0.27
C GLY A 131 -6.75 5.48 0.69
N HIS A 132 -6.64 5.70 2.01
CA HIS A 132 -7.13 4.78 3.03
C HIS A 132 -8.35 5.37 3.74
N ASP A 133 -9.51 4.75 3.54
CA ASP A 133 -10.70 5.03 4.33
C ASP A 133 -10.73 4.12 5.57
N PRO A 134 -10.57 4.67 6.79
CA PRO A 134 -10.59 3.88 8.02
C PRO A 134 -11.96 3.26 8.34
N GLN A 135 -13.02 3.67 7.64
CA GLN A 135 -14.37 3.09 7.77
C GLN A 135 -14.59 1.91 6.82
N LYS A 136 -13.65 1.63 5.91
CA LYS A 136 -13.68 0.46 5.02
C LYS A 136 -12.83 -0.65 5.62
N THR A 137 -13.48 -1.76 5.98
CA THR A 137 -12.85 -3.03 6.38
C THR A 137 -12.85 -4.03 5.25
#